data_AF-A0A967GC40-F1
#
_entry.id   AF-A0A967GC40-F1
#
_cell.length_a   1.000
_cell.length_b   1.000
_cell.length_c   1.000
_cell.angle_alpha   90.00
_cell.angle_beta   90.00
_cell.angle_gamma   90.00
#
_symmetry.space_group_name_H-M   'P 1'
#
loop_
_entity.id
_entity.type
_entity.pdbx_description
1 polymer ?
#
loop_
_entity_poly.entity_id
_entity_poly.type
_entity_poly.pdbx_seq_one_letter_code
_entity_poly.pdbx_strand_id
1 'polypeptide(L)'
;MITPPTDSLYKFIAIAGVIMVIWGSAFSWDKEYEYRLMLADYAADTEKASQQATYLKQKYDLLVKQREAVNRHASGYKDMLAAIDQKKAEIYVQLIEARFPITKDKQRIEIMSEAMRVYRITGWLAIVAGVFMLLAGFWMWYHRLQKHVDQNWMNQVEEN
;
A
#
# COMPACT_ATOMS: atom_id res chain seq x y z
N MET A 1 50.63 24.11 4.51
CA MET A 1 50.33 22.74 4.07
C MET A 1 48.89 22.71 3.60
N ILE A 2 48.66 22.42 2.32
CA ILE A 2 47.31 22.30 1.77
C ILE A 2 46.79 20.95 2.24
N THR A 3 45.95 20.93 3.28
CA THR A 3 45.16 19.74 3.61
C THR A 3 44.35 19.37 2.37
N PRO A 4 44.50 18.16 1.82
CA PRO A 4 43.73 17.78 0.64
C PRO A 4 42.24 17.93 0.93
N PRO A 5 41.42 18.35 -0.06
CA PRO A 5 39.98 18.63 0.12
C PRO A 5 39.14 17.36 0.39
N THR A 6 39.77 16.27 0.83
CA THR A 6 39.16 14.96 1.07
C THR A 6 38.41 14.88 2.40
N ASP A 7 38.64 15.80 3.34
CA ASP A 7 37.91 15.84 4.62
C ASP A 7 36.40 16.14 4.41
N SER A 8 36.07 17.03 3.46
CA SER A 8 34.66 17.33 3.16
C SER A 8 33.95 16.15 2.50
N LEU A 9 34.67 15.26 1.81
CA LEU A 9 34.07 14.12 1.10
C LEU A 9 33.54 13.06 2.05
N TYR A 10 34.30 12.65 3.07
CA TYR A 10 33.87 11.59 4.00
C TYR A 10 32.70 12.03 4.87
N LYS A 11 32.73 13.29 5.35
CA LYS A 11 31.62 13.92 6.06
C LYS A 11 30.38 14.01 5.19
N PHE A 12 30.54 14.37 3.91
CA PHE A 12 29.43 14.41 2.96
C PHE A 12 28.79 13.02 2.77
N ILE A 13 29.59 11.97 2.61
CA ILE A 13 29.08 10.59 2.48
C ILE A 13 28.29 10.18 3.73
N ALA A 14 28.80 10.50 4.92
CA ALA A 14 28.12 10.19 6.18
C ALA A 14 26.78 10.94 6.29
N ILE A 15 26.77 12.24 6.00
CA ILE A 15 25.56 13.07 6.04
C ILE A 15 24.55 12.62 4.98
N ALA A 16 25.00 12.28 3.77
CA ALA A 16 24.13 11.73 2.73
C ALA A 16 23.48 10.41 3.18
N GLY A 17 24.24 9.56 3.88
CA GLY A 17 23.71 8.35 4.51
C GLY A 17 22.61 8.65 5.53
N VAL A 18 22.82 9.62 6.42
CA VAL A 18 21.79 10.08 7.39
C VAL A 18 20.53 10.56 6.67
N ILE A 19 20.68 11.40 5.66
CA ILE A 19 19.55 11.94 4.87
C ILE A 19 18.77 10.80 4.22
N MET A 20 19.47 9.82 3.62
CA MET A 20 18.83 8.65 3.03
C MET A 20 18.05 7.81 4.05
N VAL A 21 18.58 7.61 5.26
CA VAL A 21 17.88 6.86 6.32
C VAL A 21 16.61 7.60 6.75
N ILE A 22 16.70 8.92 6.98
CA ILE A 22 15.55 9.74 7.36
C ILE A 22 14.50 9.72 6.25
N TRP A 23 14.91 9.94 5.00
CA TRP A 23 14.01 9.98 3.86
C TRP A 23 13.35 8.61 3.61
N GLY A 24 14.13 7.53 3.60
CA GLY A 24 13.62 6.17 3.40
C GLY A 24 12.59 5.78 4.47
N SER A 25 12.82 6.20 5.72
CA SER A 25 11.90 5.96 6.84
C SER A 25 10.64 6.81 6.74
N ALA A 26 10.79 8.13 6.58
CA ALA A 26 9.67 9.08 6.56
C ALA A 26 8.76 8.85 5.35
N PHE A 27 9.33 8.69 4.16
CA PHE A 27 8.57 8.49 2.93
C PHE A 27 7.81 7.15 2.93
N SER A 28 8.44 6.07 3.40
CA SER A 28 7.77 4.77 3.50
C SER A 28 6.62 4.79 4.51
N TRP A 29 6.78 5.50 5.63
CA TRP A 29 5.73 5.60 6.65
C TRP A 29 4.51 6.37 6.12
N ASP A 30 4.73 7.56 5.58
CA ASP A 30 3.65 8.42 5.08
C ASP A 30 2.82 7.70 4.02
N LYS A 31 3.48 7.06 3.05
CA LYS A 31 2.79 6.29 2.01
C LYS A 31 2.09 5.05 2.56
N GLU A 32 2.70 4.33 3.50
CA GLU A 32 2.04 3.17 4.12
C GLU A 32 0.74 3.58 4.83
N TYR A 33 0.71 4.71 5.51
CA TYR A 33 -0.49 5.23 6.16
C TYR A 33 -1.58 5.59 5.14
N GLU A 34 -1.22 6.36 4.10
CA GLU A 34 -2.14 6.74 3.02
C GLU A 34 -2.77 5.51 2.36
N TYR A 35 -1.96 4.51 1.98
CA TYR A 35 -2.47 3.30 1.34
C TYR A 35 -3.34 2.46 2.27
N ARG A 36 -3.02 2.39 3.58
CA ARG A 36 -3.85 1.67 4.56
C ARG A 36 -5.23 2.31 4.69
N LEU A 37 -5.30 3.65 4.70
CA LEU A 37 -6.57 4.38 4.75
C LEU A 37 -7.41 4.09 3.49
N MET A 38 -6.82 4.23 2.31
CA MET A 38 -7.52 3.94 1.05
C MET A 38 -7.97 2.47 0.96
N LEU A 39 -7.16 1.52 1.42
CA LEU A 39 -7.53 0.10 1.45
C LEU A 39 -8.71 -0.15 2.39
N ALA A 40 -8.78 0.53 3.53
CA ALA A 40 -9.90 0.43 4.45
C ALA A 40 -11.20 0.96 3.81
N ASP A 41 -11.13 2.09 3.10
CA ASP A 41 -12.27 2.67 2.39
C ASP A 41 -12.78 1.73 1.28
N TYR A 42 -11.89 1.21 0.43
CA TYR A 42 -12.27 0.27 -0.62
C TYR A 42 -12.81 -1.06 -0.06
N ALA A 43 -12.27 -1.54 1.06
CA ALA A 43 -12.78 -2.73 1.72
C ALA A 43 -14.21 -2.51 2.25
N ALA A 44 -14.47 -1.36 2.87
CA ALA A 44 -15.80 -1.00 3.36
C ALA A 44 -16.83 -0.87 2.22
N ASP A 45 -16.45 -0.25 1.11
CA ASP A 45 -17.31 -0.12 -0.08
C ASP A 45 -17.59 -1.49 -0.72
N THR A 46 -16.57 -2.34 -0.80
CA THR A 46 -16.71 -3.71 -1.33
C THR A 46 -17.63 -4.55 -0.43
N GLU A 47 -17.50 -4.42 0.89
CA GLU A 47 -18.35 -5.11 1.85
C GLU A 47 -19.82 -4.66 1.73
N LYS A 48 -20.04 -3.34 1.65
CA LYS A 48 -21.38 -2.76 1.44
C LYS A 48 -22.01 -3.27 0.15
N ALA A 49 -21.27 -3.25 -0.96
CA ALA A 49 -21.74 -3.75 -2.25
C ALA A 49 -22.02 -5.26 -2.22
N SER A 50 -21.19 -6.04 -1.52
CA SER A 50 -21.38 -7.48 -1.31
C SER A 50 -22.66 -7.79 -0.51
N GLN A 51 -22.93 -7.03 0.55
CA GLN A 51 -24.17 -7.15 1.32
C GLN A 51 -25.41 -6.82 0.48
N GLN A 52 -25.35 -5.75 -0.32
CA GLN A 52 -26.43 -5.38 -1.26
C GLN A 52 -26.66 -6.46 -2.31
N ALA A 53 -25.59 -6.99 -2.94
CA ALA A 53 -25.69 -8.07 -3.90
C ALA A 53 -26.29 -9.34 -3.28
N THR A 54 -25.93 -9.66 -2.03
CA THR A 54 -26.48 -10.79 -1.28
C THR A 54 -27.98 -10.62 -1.04
N TYR A 55 -28.40 -9.44 -0.61
CA TYR A 55 -29.81 -9.11 -0.41
C TYR A 55 -30.62 -9.20 -1.70
N LEU A 56 -30.12 -8.63 -2.80
CA LEU A 56 -30.77 -8.69 -4.11
C LEU A 56 -30.87 -10.13 -4.62
N LYS A 57 -29.82 -10.94 -4.42
CA LYS A 57 -29.84 -12.37 -4.75
C LYS A 57 -30.94 -13.11 -3.98
N GLN A 58 -31.06 -12.88 -2.67
CA GLN A 58 -32.12 -13.49 -1.87
C GLN A 58 -33.52 -13.10 -2.38
N LYS A 59 -33.75 -11.83 -2.73
CA LYS A 59 -35.00 -11.38 -3.35
C LYS A 59 -35.28 -12.06 -4.69
N TYR A 60 -34.26 -12.16 -5.53
CA TYR A 60 -34.37 -12.85 -6.82
C TYR A 60 -34.76 -14.32 -6.63
N ASP A 61 -34.10 -15.02 -5.71
CA ASP A 61 -34.38 -16.44 -5.40
C ASP A 61 -35.81 -16.62 -4.87
N LEU A 62 -36.32 -15.67 -4.08
CA LEU A 62 -37.72 -15.67 -3.64
C LEU A 62 -38.69 -15.51 -4.82
N LEU A 63 -38.41 -14.61 -5.77
CA LEU A 63 -39.24 -14.45 -6.98
C LEU A 63 -39.22 -15.70 -7.86
N VAL A 64 -38.08 -16.40 -7.95
CA VAL A 64 -37.98 -17.69 -8.66
C VAL A 64 -38.92 -18.72 -8.01
N LYS A 65 -38.87 -18.86 -6.68
CA LYS A 65 -39.77 -19.77 -5.95
C LYS A 65 -41.25 -19.39 -6.11
N GLN A 66 -41.56 -18.10 -6.07
CA GLN A 66 -42.93 -17.61 -6.31
C GLN A 66 -43.41 -17.95 -7.72
N ARG A 67 -42.57 -17.74 -8.74
CA ARG A 67 -42.87 -18.11 -10.12
C ARG A 67 -43.18 -19.60 -10.25
N GLU A 68 -42.36 -20.45 -9.64
CA GLU A 68 -42.56 -21.91 -9.64
C GLU A 68 -43.84 -22.34 -8.92
N ALA A 69 -44.22 -21.64 -7.84
CA ALA A 69 -45.49 -21.89 -7.16
C ALA A 69 -46.69 -21.50 -8.04
N VAL A 70 -46.67 -20.32 -8.67
CA VAL A 70 -47.73 -19.86 -9.58
C VAL A 70 -47.86 -20.77 -10.79
N ASN A 71 -46.74 -21.19 -11.39
CA ASN A 71 -46.73 -22.07 -12.56
C ASN A 71 -47.34 -23.47 -12.27
N ARG A 72 -47.31 -23.92 -11.00
CA ARG A 72 -47.94 -25.18 -10.57
C ARG A 72 -49.46 -25.10 -10.44
N HIS A 73 -50.04 -23.91 -10.30
CA HIS A 73 -51.47 -23.71 -10.02
C HIS A 73 -52.34 -23.33 -11.25
N ALA A 74 -51.95 -23.80 -12.44
CA ALA A 74 -52.71 -23.79 -13.70
C ALA A 74 -52.74 -22.48 -14.53
N SER A 75 -53.11 -22.63 -15.81
CA SER A 75 -52.85 -21.78 -17.00
C SER A 75 -53.48 -20.37 -17.04
N GLY A 76 -54.14 -19.93 -15.97
CA GLY A 76 -54.86 -18.65 -15.90
C GLY A 76 -54.02 -17.44 -15.46
N TYR A 77 -52.82 -17.64 -14.94
CA TYR A 77 -52.02 -16.58 -14.30
C TYR A 77 -50.96 -15.93 -15.21
N LYS A 78 -51.23 -15.83 -16.53
CA LYS A 78 -50.24 -15.29 -17.49
C LYS A 78 -49.74 -13.90 -17.12
N ASP A 79 -50.63 -13.00 -16.72
CA ASP A 79 -50.26 -11.62 -16.37
C ASP A 79 -49.42 -11.57 -15.10
N MET A 80 -49.72 -12.44 -14.12
CA MET A 80 -48.94 -12.55 -12.88
C MET A 80 -47.54 -13.11 -13.15
N LEU A 81 -47.41 -14.10 -14.04
CA LEU A 81 -46.11 -14.64 -14.46
C LEU A 81 -45.28 -13.57 -15.19
N ALA A 82 -45.90 -12.80 -16.09
CA ALA A 82 -45.24 -11.70 -16.77
C ALA A 82 -44.73 -10.63 -15.79
N ALA A 83 -45.54 -10.25 -14.79
CA ALA A 83 -45.14 -9.31 -13.75
C ALA A 83 -43.98 -9.84 -12.88
N ILE A 84 -43.96 -11.14 -12.55
CA ILE A 84 -42.84 -11.76 -11.82
C ILE A 84 -41.58 -11.76 -12.67
N ASP A 85 -41.68 -12.11 -13.95
CA ASP A 85 -40.54 -12.14 -14.87
C ASP A 85 -39.96 -10.74 -15.12
N GLN A 86 -40.80 -9.70 -15.20
CA GLN A 86 -40.35 -8.31 -15.23
C GLN A 86 -39.57 -7.93 -13.97
N LYS A 87 -40.12 -8.19 -12.77
CA LYS A 87 -39.44 -7.90 -11.50
C LYS A 87 -38.12 -8.66 -11.37
N LYS A 88 -38.06 -9.90 -11.85
CA LYS A 88 -36.82 -10.68 -11.89
C LYS A 88 -35.76 -10.02 -12.77
N ALA A 89 -36.15 -9.54 -13.96
CA ALA A 89 -35.23 -8.84 -14.86
C ALA A 89 -34.70 -7.55 -14.22
N GLU A 90 -35.57 -6.76 -13.58
CA GLU A 90 -35.19 -5.54 -12.86
C GLU A 90 -34.19 -5.83 -11.73
N ILE A 91 -34.47 -6.82 -10.87
CA ILE A 91 -33.56 -7.22 -9.78
C ILE A 91 -32.25 -7.78 -10.33
N TYR A 92 -32.29 -8.50 -11.45
CA TYR A 92 -31.09 -9.05 -12.07
C TYR A 92 -30.14 -7.94 -12.56
N VAL A 93 -30.67 -6.89 -13.18
CA VAL A 93 -29.89 -5.70 -13.56
C VAL A 93 -29.27 -5.05 -12.33
N GLN A 94 -30.05 -4.82 -11.27
CA GLN A 94 -29.53 -4.26 -10.00
C GLN A 94 -28.45 -5.14 -9.37
N LEU A 95 -28.57 -6.47 -9.49
CA LEU A 95 -27.58 -7.41 -8.98
C LEU A 95 -26.26 -7.32 -9.76
N ILE A 96 -26.32 -7.14 -11.08
CA ILE A 96 -25.13 -6.90 -11.91
C ILE A 96 -24.47 -5.58 -11.50
N GLU A 97 -25.26 -4.52 -11.37
CA GLU A 97 -24.78 -3.19 -10.95
C GLU A 97 -24.12 -3.24 -9.57
N ALA A 98 -24.70 -3.95 -8.61
CA ALA A 98 -24.13 -4.13 -7.28
C ALA A 98 -22.83 -4.97 -7.28
N ARG A 99 -22.66 -5.89 -8.24
CA ARG A 99 -21.46 -6.74 -8.35
C ARG A 99 -20.30 -6.09 -9.09
N PHE A 100 -20.60 -5.16 -9.98
CA PHE A 100 -19.59 -4.45 -10.76
C PHE A 100 -18.51 -3.77 -9.89
N PRO A 101 -18.83 -2.97 -8.86
CA PRO A 101 -17.82 -2.32 -8.02
C PRO A 101 -16.96 -3.35 -7.27
N ILE A 102 -17.53 -4.47 -6.81
CA ILE A 102 -16.79 -5.53 -6.10
C ILE A 102 -15.62 -6.04 -6.94
N THR A 103 -15.86 -6.29 -8.23
CA THR A 103 -14.81 -6.83 -9.12
C THR A 103 -13.73 -5.78 -9.39
N LYS A 104 -14.15 -4.54 -9.63
CA LYS A 104 -13.26 -3.42 -9.93
C LYS A 104 -12.39 -3.04 -8.72
N ASP A 105 -12.99 -2.95 -7.54
CA ASP A 105 -12.30 -2.53 -6.32
C ASP A 105 -11.40 -3.64 -5.78
N LYS A 106 -11.75 -4.92 -6.01
CA LYS A 106 -10.83 -6.04 -5.73
C LYS A 106 -9.52 -5.92 -6.52
N GLN A 107 -9.57 -5.59 -7.80
CA GLN A 107 -8.36 -5.36 -8.61
C GLN A 107 -7.56 -4.15 -8.11
N ARG A 108 -8.24 -3.07 -7.70
CA ARG A 108 -7.58 -1.89 -7.13
C ARG A 108 -6.87 -2.20 -5.81
N ILE A 109 -7.52 -2.95 -4.93
CA ILE A 109 -6.95 -3.43 -3.66
C ILE A 109 -5.69 -4.26 -3.94
N GLU A 110 -5.74 -5.17 -4.92
CA GLU A 110 -4.60 -6.00 -5.30
C GLU A 110 -3.42 -5.14 -5.79
N ILE A 111 -3.65 -4.23 -6.74
CA ILE A 111 -2.63 -3.31 -7.27
C ILE A 111 -2.04 -2.41 -6.16
N MET A 112 -2.89 -1.88 -5.28
CA MET A 112 -2.42 -1.04 -4.16
C MET A 112 -1.62 -1.84 -3.13
N SER A 113 -2.00 -3.09 -2.87
CA SER A 113 -1.26 -3.98 -1.98
C SER A 113 0.13 -4.31 -2.54
N GLU A 114 0.23 -4.51 -3.85
CA GLU A 114 1.50 -4.72 -4.54
C GLU A 114 2.37 -3.45 -4.51
N ALA A 115 1.78 -2.29 -4.80
CA ALA A 115 2.48 -1.01 -4.68
C ALA A 115 3.02 -0.77 -3.27
N MET A 116 2.23 -1.03 -2.22
CA MET A 116 2.67 -0.92 -0.83
C MET A 116 3.85 -1.84 -0.52
N ARG A 117 3.84 -3.07 -1.05
CA ARG A 117 4.97 -4.01 -0.90
C ARG A 117 6.23 -3.45 -1.56
N VAL A 118 6.12 -2.89 -2.76
CA VAL A 118 7.25 -2.27 -3.47
C VAL A 118 7.81 -1.10 -2.66
N TYR A 119 6.96 -0.18 -2.19
CA TYR A 119 7.39 0.97 -1.38
C TYR A 119 8.09 0.54 -0.08
N ARG A 120 7.58 -0.49 0.59
CA ARG A 120 8.21 -1.00 1.80
C ARG A 120 9.60 -1.57 1.49
N ILE A 121 9.74 -2.34 0.41
CA ILE A 121 11.04 -2.91 0.02
C ILE A 121 12.02 -1.80 -0.38
N THR A 122 11.60 -0.84 -1.20
CA THR A 122 12.47 0.26 -1.63
C THR A 122 12.86 1.16 -0.46
N GLY A 123 11.95 1.40 0.49
CA GLY A 123 12.23 2.10 1.74
C GLY A 123 13.29 1.39 2.57
N TRP A 124 13.14 0.08 2.81
CA TRP A 124 14.14 -0.70 3.53
C TRP A 124 15.50 -0.73 2.82
N LEU A 125 15.52 -0.88 1.50
CA LEU A 125 16.76 -0.83 0.72
C LEU A 125 17.45 0.53 0.86
N ALA A 126 16.70 1.63 0.81
CA ALA A 126 17.24 2.98 1.01
C ALA A 126 17.81 3.16 2.43
N ILE A 127 17.13 2.64 3.45
CA ILE A 127 17.62 2.66 4.84
C ILE A 127 18.93 1.87 4.96
N VAL A 128 18.98 0.64 4.46
CA VAL A 128 20.19 -0.21 4.52
C VAL A 128 21.35 0.44 3.79
N ALA A 129 21.11 0.97 2.58
CA ALA A 129 22.12 1.70 1.82
C ALA A 129 22.59 2.96 2.56
N GLY A 130 21.67 3.71 3.17
CA GLY A 130 21.99 4.90 3.95
C GLY A 130 22.82 4.59 5.20
N VAL A 131 22.48 3.54 5.95
CA VAL A 131 23.28 3.06 7.09
C VAL A 131 24.67 2.62 6.65
N PHE A 132 24.78 1.91 5.53
CA PHE A 132 26.08 1.53 4.98
C PHE A 132 26.94 2.75 4.63
N MET A 133 26.37 3.74 3.94
CA MET A 133 27.06 4.99 3.62
C MET A 133 27.48 5.76 4.87
N LEU A 134 26.60 5.83 5.88
CA LEU A 134 26.88 6.44 7.16
C LEU A 134 28.12 5.81 7.81
N LEU A 135 28.13 4.48 7.96
CA LEU A 135 29.23 3.75 8.58
C LEU A 135 30.53 3.86 7.78
N ALA A 136 30.45 3.73 6.45
CA ALA A 136 31.61 3.85 5.57
C ALA A 136 32.20 5.27 5.61
N GLY A 137 31.36 6.31 5.62
CA GLY A 137 31.77 7.71 5.73
C GLY A 137 32.51 7.96 7.04
N PHE A 138 31.95 7.54 8.18
CA PHE A 138 32.62 7.69 9.48
C PHE A 138 33.90 6.85 9.60
N TRP A 139 33.90 5.63 9.07
CA TRP A 139 35.09 4.76 9.11
C TRP A 139 36.25 5.36 8.33
N MET A 140 36.00 5.87 7.12
CA MET A 140 37.02 6.53 6.30
C MET A 140 37.49 7.83 6.96
N TRP A 141 36.57 8.63 7.49
CA TRP A 141 36.90 9.87 8.19
C TRP A 141 37.82 9.61 9.41
N TYR A 142 37.46 8.63 10.25
CA TYR A 142 38.24 8.27 11.43
C TYR A 142 39.64 7.76 11.07
N HIS A 143 39.71 6.78 10.16
CA HIS A 143 40.97 6.11 9.87
C HIS A 143 41.96 6.99 9.10
N ARG A 144 41.45 7.83 8.18
CA ARG A 144 42.32 8.68 7.36
C ARG A 144 42.63 10.02 7.99
N LEU A 145 41.68 10.64 8.68
CA LEU A 145 41.89 11.99 9.21
C LEU A 145 42.13 11.98 10.71
N GLN A 146 41.15 11.49 11.48
CA GLN A 146 41.15 11.63 12.94
C GLN A 146 42.38 10.98 13.58
N LYS A 147 42.71 9.76 13.16
CA LYS A 147 43.87 9.03 13.69
C LYS A 147 45.19 9.81 13.57
N HIS A 148 45.41 10.50 12.45
CA HIS A 148 46.64 11.28 12.23
C HIS A 148 46.63 12.58 13.06
N VAL A 149 45.47 13.22 13.20
CA VAL A 149 45.30 14.41 14.03
C VAL A 149 45.55 14.07 15.50
N ASP A 150 44.95 12.99 15.98
CA ASP A 150 45.10 12.52 17.37
C ASP A 150 46.56 12.17 17.69
N GLN A 151 47.29 11.53 16.76
CA GLN A 151 48.71 11.24 16.91
C GLN A 151 49.57 12.51 17.00
N ASN A 152 49.29 13.51 16.16
CA ASN A 152 50.02 14.77 16.18
C ASN A 152 49.78 15.56 17.47
N TRP A 153 48.56 15.54 18.01
CA TRP A 153 48.26 16.17 19.29
C TRP A 153 48.98 15.50 20.46
N MET A 154 49.10 14.17 20.49
CA MET A 154 49.85 13.49 21.54
C MET A 154 51.33 13.89 21.52
N ASN A 155 51.96 13.93 20.34
CA ASN A 155 53.37 14.35 20.22
C ASN A 155 53.59 15.80 20.68
N GLN A 156 52.66 16.72 20.37
CA GLN A 156 52.74 18.12 20.82
C GLN A 156 52.61 18.28 22.34
N VAL A 157 51.87 17.39 23.00
CA VAL A 157 51.74 17.38 24.46
C VAL A 157 52.99 16.81 25.13
N GLU A 158 53.69 15.87 24.50
CA GLU A 158 54.96 15.30 25.01
C GLU A 158 56.15 16.27 24.88
N GLU A 159 56.12 17.18 23.91
CA GLU A 159 57.19 18.17 23.67
C GLU A 159 57.12 19.42 24.57
N ASN A 160 55.98 19.69 25.21
CA ASN A 160 55.76 20.86 26.09
C ASN A 160 55.79 20.50 27.57
#